data_AF-A0A5N9AGI0-F1
#
_entry.id   AF-A0A5N9AGI0-F1
#
_cell.length_a   1.000
_cell.length_b   1.000
_cell.length_c   1.000
_cell.angle_alpha   90.00
_cell.angle_beta   90.00
_cell.angle_gamma   90.00
#
_symmetry.space_group_name_H-M   'P 1'
#
loop_
_entity.id
_entity.type
_entity.pdbx_description
1 polymer ?
#
loop_
_entity_poly.entity_id
_entity_poly.type
_entity_poly.pdbx_seq_one_letter_code
_entity_poly.pdbx_strand_id
1 'polypeptide(L)'
;MENELILGTTVEEIVYLSIYFGTGLVLASIIKLTCIALKKNLRRDDKNRFAASMIDAVDGAIVLWVFLYGFYLGLDSVIVLEEYSYVIKQVYTVVSVIIACYAFIHVQRDSISWFIKRSGWGVNEVKVLNSLAPMAKRVISTTIVAMGVLIILDQLGIAIAPLVAGLGVGGLAVALALQSTFTNFFAGLNVLTDGSIRTGDFIELERGAIGKVEQIGWRTTKVRLMDNNMVIIPNYRLAENVATNYSFPKDEMSVYIQVGVAYSSSLEEVERITLEVSRKVLQETPGAISNFEPSVWYTNFGESNIDFWVVLRAKGYGESWLVKHNFIKELLDRYNKENIEISFPARNIFLRNAGETTVSPEIV
;
A
#
# COMPACT_ATOMS: atom_id res chain seq x y z
N MET A 1 -44.64 -43.13 -50.86
CA MET A 1 -44.58 -41.80 -51.51
C MET A 1 -43.49 -41.06 -50.79
N GLU A 2 -42.39 -40.90 -51.52
CA GLU A 2 -41.12 -40.36 -51.05
C GLU A 2 -41.31 -38.92 -50.54
N ASN A 3 -41.04 -38.72 -49.25
CA ASN A 3 -40.77 -37.40 -48.67
C ASN A 3 -39.26 -37.09 -48.74
N GLU A 4 -38.54 -37.66 -49.71
CA GLU A 4 -37.18 -37.21 -50.06
C GLU A 4 -37.32 -35.95 -50.92
N LEU A 5 -37.54 -34.82 -50.27
CA LEU A 5 -37.46 -33.53 -50.94
C LEU A 5 -36.11 -32.89 -50.61
N ILE A 6 -35.21 -33.01 -51.59
CA ILE A 6 -33.90 -32.36 -51.71
C ILE A 6 -32.83 -32.98 -50.80
N LEU A 7 -31.81 -33.60 -51.41
CA LEU A 7 -30.53 -34.02 -50.78
C LEU A 7 -30.63 -35.06 -49.63
N GLY A 8 -31.72 -35.82 -49.51
CA GLY A 8 -31.87 -36.88 -48.50
C GLY A 8 -32.34 -36.39 -47.12
N THR A 9 -32.75 -35.12 -46.99
CA THR A 9 -33.36 -34.57 -45.77
C THR A 9 -34.88 -34.71 -45.80
N THR A 10 -35.51 -35.01 -44.66
CA THR A 10 -36.97 -35.06 -44.54
C THR A 10 -37.58 -33.66 -44.38
N VAL A 11 -38.84 -33.48 -44.80
CA VAL A 11 -39.58 -32.22 -44.61
C VAL A 11 -39.67 -31.84 -43.12
N GLU A 12 -39.72 -32.82 -42.23
CA GLU A 12 -39.74 -32.60 -40.78
C GLU A 12 -38.42 -31.99 -40.27
N GLU A 13 -37.26 -32.44 -40.75
CA GLU A 13 -35.96 -31.86 -40.41
C GLU A 13 -35.82 -30.40 -40.84
N ILE A 14 -36.31 -30.06 -42.03
CA ILE A 14 -36.30 -28.67 -42.53
C ILE A 14 -37.19 -27.79 -41.65
N VAL A 15 -38.32 -28.33 -41.16
CA VAL A 15 -39.20 -27.64 -40.22
C VAL A 15 -38.51 -27.43 -38.87
N TYR A 16 -37.83 -28.45 -38.31
CA TYR A 16 -37.09 -28.31 -37.06
C TYR A 16 -35.94 -27.30 -37.15
N LEU A 17 -35.13 -27.37 -38.21
CA LEU A 17 -34.05 -26.41 -38.46
C LEU A 17 -34.60 -24.97 -38.54
N SER A 18 -35.72 -24.78 -39.24
CA SER A 18 -36.39 -23.47 -39.34
C SER A 18 -36.93 -22.98 -37.99
N ILE A 19 -37.43 -23.88 -37.14
CA ILE A 19 -37.91 -23.55 -35.79
C ILE A 19 -36.75 -23.16 -34.87
N TYR A 20 -35.64 -23.92 -34.84
CA TYR A 20 -34.48 -23.59 -34.00
C TYR A 20 -33.78 -22.30 -34.45
N PHE A 21 -33.64 -22.10 -35.75
CA PHE A 21 -33.13 -20.85 -36.30
C PHE A 21 -34.06 -19.66 -35.99
N GLY A 22 -35.36 -19.84 -36.21
CA GLY A 22 -36.37 -18.81 -35.93
C GLY A 22 -36.44 -18.43 -34.46
N THR A 23 -36.45 -19.42 -33.56
CA THR A 23 -36.42 -19.20 -32.11
C THR A 23 -35.13 -18.52 -31.65
N GLY A 24 -33.98 -18.91 -32.19
CA GLY A 24 -32.70 -18.24 -31.95
C GLY A 24 -32.71 -16.77 -32.36
N LEU A 25 -33.24 -16.45 -33.54
CA LEU A 25 -33.35 -15.09 -34.06
C LEU A 25 -34.34 -14.23 -33.25
N VAL A 26 -35.46 -14.81 -32.85
CA VAL A 26 -36.45 -14.15 -31.99
C VAL A 26 -35.86 -13.85 -30.61
N LEU A 27 -35.21 -14.83 -29.97
CA LEU A 27 -34.56 -14.63 -28.67
C LEU A 27 -33.43 -13.59 -28.75
N ALA A 28 -32.59 -13.64 -29.77
CA ALA A 28 -31.54 -12.65 -30.00
C ALA A 28 -32.14 -11.23 -30.17
N SER A 29 -33.25 -11.11 -30.89
CA SER A 29 -33.97 -9.85 -31.07
C SER A 29 -34.60 -9.34 -29.76
N ILE A 30 -35.23 -10.22 -28.96
CA ILE A 30 -35.79 -9.89 -27.64
C ILE A 30 -34.69 -9.41 -26.69
N ILE A 31 -33.54 -10.08 -26.67
CA ILE A 31 -32.39 -9.69 -25.83
C ILE A 31 -31.88 -8.33 -26.28
N LYS A 32 -31.71 -8.10 -27.59
CA LYS A 32 -31.27 -6.80 -28.12
C LYS A 32 -32.24 -5.68 -27.72
N LEU A 33 -33.54 -5.89 -27.87
CA LEU A 33 -34.58 -4.92 -27.49
C LEU A 33 -34.57 -4.65 -25.98
N THR A 34 -34.44 -5.70 -25.17
CA THR A 34 -34.32 -5.59 -23.71
C THR A 34 -33.07 -4.79 -23.33
N CYS A 35 -31.91 -5.08 -23.91
CA CYS A 35 -30.67 -4.33 -23.70
C CYS A 35 -30.85 -2.85 -24.07
N ILE A 36 -31.48 -2.53 -25.20
CA ILE A 36 -31.76 -1.14 -25.60
C ILE A 36 -32.67 -0.44 -24.58
N ALA A 37 -33.73 -1.09 -24.13
CA ALA A 37 -34.65 -0.54 -23.14
C ALA A 37 -33.96 -0.32 -21.78
N LEU A 38 -33.17 -1.28 -21.33
CA LEU A 38 -32.43 -1.22 -20.07
C LEU A 38 -31.38 -0.12 -20.10
N LYS A 39 -30.63 0.00 -21.21
CA LYS A 39 -29.67 1.10 -21.42
C LYS A 39 -30.34 2.46 -21.42
N LYS A 40 -31.51 2.60 -22.07
CA LYS A 40 -32.27 3.86 -22.08
C LYS A 40 -32.69 4.28 -20.67
N ASN A 41 -33.09 3.32 -19.82
CA ASN A 41 -33.42 3.59 -18.42
C ASN A 41 -32.18 3.91 -17.57
N LEU A 42 -31.09 3.15 -17.72
CA LEU A 42 -29.86 3.36 -16.94
C LEU A 42 -29.15 4.68 -17.29
N ARG A 43 -29.23 5.14 -18.53
CA ARG A 43 -28.64 6.43 -18.94
C ARG A 43 -29.39 7.66 -18.42
N ARG A 44 -30.60 7.49 -17.85
CA ARG A 44 -31.36 8.59 -17.22
C ARG A 44 -30.74 9.05 -15.89
N ASP A 45 -29.94 8.21 -15.25
CA ASP A 45 -29.26 8.53 -13.99
C ASP A 45 -27.74 8.54 -14.22
N ASP A 46 -27.09 9.65 -13.86
CA ASP A 46 -25.64 9.82 -14.02
C ASP A 46 -24.84 8.80 -13.19
N LYS A 47 -25.41 8.33 -12.06
CA LYS A 47 -24.81 7.27 -11.23
C LYS A 47 -24.75 5.91 -11.94
N ASN A 48 -25.68 5.65 -12.87
CA ASN A 48 -25.84 4.36 -13.54
C ASN A 48 -25.23 4.30 -14.94
N ARG A 49 -24.54 5.36 -15.38
CA ARG A 49 -23.86 5.38 -16.69
C ARG A 49 -22.85 4.25 -16.89
N PHE A 50 -22.23 3.78 -15.81
CA PHE A 50 -21.32 2.63 -15.87
C PHE A 50 -22.04 1.33 -16.23
N ALA A 51 -23.15 1.04 -15.55
CA ALA A 51 -23.95 -0.14 -15.84
C ALA A 51 -24.44 -0.12 -17.30
N ALA A 52 -24.83 1.05 -17.81
CA ALA A 52 -25.17 1.20 -19.22
C ALA A 52 -23.99 0.89 -20.16
N SER A 53 -22.77 1.37 -19.84
CA SER A 53 -21.55 1.09 -20.62
C SER A 53 -21.15 -0.38 -20.59
N MET A 54 -21.32 -1.08 -19.46
CA MET A 54 -21.06 -2.51 -19.37
C MET A 54 -22.04 -3.31 -20.24
N ILE A 55 -23.30 -2.88 -20.30
CA ILE A 55 -24.28 -3.49 -21.21
C ILE A 55 -23.93 -3.20 -22.66
N ASP A 56 -23.50 -1.98 -23.01
CA ASP A 56 -22.99 -1.65 -24.36
C ASP A 56 -21.78 -2.50 -24.77
N ALA A 57 -20.98 -2.97 -23.81
CA ALA A 57 -19.81 -3.78 -24.10
C ALA A 57 -20.14 -5.26 -24.34
N VAL A 58 -21.28 -5.75 -23.83
CA VAL A 58 -21.62 -7.18 -23.80
C VAL A 58 -22.85 -7.51 -24.65
N ASP A 59 -23.74 -6.55 -24.91
CA ASP A 59 -25.00 -6.79 -25.60
C ASP A 59 -24.83 -7.38 -27.01
N GLY A 60 -23.92 -6.83 -27.82
CA GLY A 60 -23.63 -7.32 -29.15
C GLY A 60 -23.10 -8.76 -29.14
N ALA A 61 -22.25 -9.10 -28.16
CA ALA A 61 -21.70 -10.44 -28.00
C ALA A 61 -22.75 -11.46 -27.56
N ILE A 62 -23.60 -11.12 -26.57
CA ILE A 62 -24.68 -12.00 -26.11
C ILE A 62 -25.69 -12.25 -27.22
N VAL A 63 -26.12 -11.20 -27.93
CA VAL A 63 -27.08 -11.33 -29.04
C VAL A 63 -26.53 -12.26 -30.12
N LEU A 64 -25.24 -12.12 -30.46
CA LEU A 64 -24.60 -12.94 -31.47
C LEU A 64 -24.37 -14.39 -30.98
N TRP A 65 -24.05 -14.59 -29.70
CA TRP A 65 -23.97 -15.92 -29.08
C TRP A 65 -25.31 -16.66 -29.07
N VAL A 66 -26.40 -15.99 -28.69
CA VAL A 66 -27.75 -16.59 -28.64
C VAL A 66 -28.21 -16.97 -30.05
N PHE A 67 -27.95 -16.11 -31.03
CA PHE A 67 -28.19 -16.42 -32.43
C PHE A 67 -27.39 -17.63 -32.90
N LEU A 68 -26.09 -17.67 -32.61
CA LEU A 68 -25.23 -18.80 -32.97
C LEU A 68 -25.63 -20.10 -32.31
N TYR A 69 -26.09 -20.06 -31.06
CA TYR A 69 -26.55 -21.24 -30.36
C TYR A 69 -27.85 -21.79 -30.98
N GLY A 70 -28.80 -20.92 -31.34
CA GLY A 70 -30.00 -21.35 -32.07
C GLY A 70 -29.67 -21.93 -33.45
N PHE A 71 -28.70 -21.35 -34.16
CA PHE A 71 -28.20 -21.88 -35.42
C PHE A 71 -27.51 -23.24 -35.24
N TYR A 72 -26.68 -23.39 -34.21
CA TYR A 72 -26.03 -24.67 -33.85
C TYR A 72 -27.07 -25.77 -33.58
N LEU A 73 -28.07 -25.51 -32.72
CA LEU A 73 -29.13 -26.48 -32.44
C LEU A 73 -29.94 -26.85 -33.69
N GLY A 74 -30.16 -25.88 -34.58
CA GLY A 74 -30.81 -26.13 -35.86
C GLY A 74 -30.01 -27.10 -36.74
N LEU A 75 -28.69 -26.89 -36.86
CA LEU A 75 -27.83 -27.79 -37.63
C LEU A 75 -27.71 -29.18 -36.99
N ASP A 76 -27.61 -29.25 -35.66
CA ASP A 76 -27.52 -30.50 -34.90
C ASP A 76 -28.81 -31.34 -34.98
N SER A 77 -29.96 -30.70 -35.26
CA SER A 77 -31.25 -31.39 -35.40
C SER A 77 -31.48 -32.12 -36.72
N VAL A 78 -30.61 -31.95 -37.71
CA VAL A 78 -30.74 -32.55 -39.05
C VAL A 78 -29.97 -33.86 -39.11
N ILE A 79 -30.67 -34.97 -39.39
CA ILE A 79 -30.09 -36.33 -39.37
C ILE A 79 -28.97 -36.48 -40.41
N VAL A 80 -29.13 -35.90 -41.60
CA VAL A 80 -28.08 -35.92 -42.64
C VAL A 80 -26.78 -35.24 -42.19
N LEU A 81 -26.84 -34.33 -41.22
CA LEU A 81 -25.69 -33.63 -40.66
C LEU A 81 -25.07 -34.32 -39.44
N GLU A 82 -25.62 -35.44 -38.97
CA GLU A 82 -25.12 -36.18 -37.81
C GLU A 82 -23.67 -36.65 -38.02
N GLU A 83 -23.31 -37.05 -39.25
CA GLU A 83 -21.93 -37.39 -39.65
C GLU A 83 -20.96 -36.21 -39.46
N TYR A 84 -21.45 -34.98 -39.57
CA TYR A 84 -20.67 -33.74 -39.41
C TYR A 84 -20.82 -33.10 -38.02
N SER A 85 -21.55 -33.71 -37.09
CA SER A 85 -21.82 -33.18 -35.73
C SER A 85 -20.54 -32.72 -35.00
N TYR A 86 -19.46 -33.50 -35.11
CA TYR A 86 -18.16 -33.14 -34.55
C TYR A 86 -17.60 -31.84 -35.12
N VAL A 87 -17.64 -31.67 -36.45
CA VAL A 87 -17.16 -30.47 -37.15
C VAL A 87 -18.06 -29.28 -36.83
N ILE A 88 -19.38 -29.47 -36.80
CA ILE A 88 -20.36 -28.43 -36.44
C ILE A 88 -20.09 -27.92 -35.01
N LYS A 89 -19.87 -28.83 -34.06
CA LYS A 89 -19.52 -28.49 -32.67
C LYS A 89 -18.16 -27.78 -32.57
N GLN A 90 -17.15 -28.21 -33.34
CA GLN A 90 -15.86 -27.53 -33.42
C GLN A 90 -16.03 -26.08 -33.92
N VAL A 91 -16.72 -25.88 -35.04
CA VAL A 91 -16.95 -24.54 -35.61
C VAL A 91 -17.72 -23.66 -34.63
N TYR A 92 -18.80 -24.17 -34.03
CA TYR A 92 -19.57 -23.43 -33.03
C TYR A 92 -18.70 -23.01 -31.84
N THR A 93 -17.88 -23.91 -31.32
CA THR A 93 -16.99 -23.64 -30.18
C THR A 93 -15.96 -22.58 -30.53
N VAL A 94 -15.29 -22.69 -31.68
CA VAL A 94 -14.27 -21.72 -32.15
C VAL A 94 -14.89 -20.33 -32.31
N VAL A 95 -16.03 -20.23 -32.98
CA VAL A 95 -16.72 -18.94 -33.17
C VAL A 95 -17.16 -18.36 -31.83
N SER A 96 -17.69 -19.20 -30.93
CA SER A 96 -18.10 -18.77 -29.59
C SER A 96 -16.93 -18.21 -28.78
N VAL A 97 -15.77 -18.88 -28.80
CA VAL A 97 -14.55 -18.42 -28.12
C VAL A 97 -14.07 -17.08 -28.67
N ILE A 98 -14.09 -16.88 -30.00
CA ILE A 98 -13.69 -15.60 -30.62
C ILE A 98 -14.60 -14.47 -30.12
N ILE A 99 -15.90 -14.70 -30.03
CA ILE A 99 -16.86 -13.70 -29.58
C ILE A 99 -16.70 -13.42 -28.08
N ALA A 100 -16.44 -14.44 -27.26
CA ALA A 100 -16.10 -14.24 -25.85
C ALA A 100 -14.85 -13.38 -25.71
N CYS A 101 -13.78 -13.69 -26.45
CA CYS A 101 -12.54 -12.90 -26.42
C CYS A 101 -12.81 -11.43 -26.80
N TYR A 102 -13.58 -11.20 -27.87
CA TYR A 102 -14.00 -9.87 -28.29
C TYR A 102 -14.78 -9.14 -27.17
N ALA A 103 -15.75 -9.82 -26.55
CA ALA A 103 -16.56 -9.27 -25.46
C ALA A 103 -15.69 -8.88 -24.26
N PHE A 104 -14.80 -9.77 -23.80
CA PHE A 104 -13.92 -9.50 -22.66
C PHE A 104 -12.97 -8.32 -22.92
N ILE A 105 -12.38 -8.24 -24.12
CA ILE A 105 -11.53 -7.11 -24.51
C ILE A 105 -12.32 -5.80 -24.52
N HIS A 106 -13.55 -5.82 -25.03
CA HIS A 106 -14.40 -4.63 -25.08
C HIS A 106 -14.83 -4.18 -23.67
N VAL A 107 -15.25 -5.11 -22.81
CA VAL A 107 -15.57 -4.84 -21.39
C VAL A 107 -14.39 -4.21 -20.68
N GLN A 108 -13.20 -4.79 -20.84
CA GLN A 108 -11.98 -4.31 -20.22
C GLN A 108 -11.68 -2.84 -20.57
N ARG A 109 -11.92 -2.44 -21.82
CA ARG A 109 -11.66 -1.07 -22.29
C ARG A 109 -12.43 -0.05 -21.47
N ASP A 110 -13.69 -0.36 -21.19
CA ASP A 110 -14.64 0.54 -20.56
C ASP A 110 -14.50 0.48 -19.03
N SER A 111 -14.24 -0.70 -18.43
CA SER A 111 -13.99 -0.85 -16.99
C SER A 111 -12.81 -0.01 -16.49
N ILE A 112 -11.70 0.02 -17.22
CA ILE A 112 -10.51 0.81 -16.85
C ILE A 112 -10.82 2.30 -16.92
N SER A 113 -11.53 2.76 -17.96
CA SER A 113 -11.88 4.17 -18.12
C SER A 113 -12.82 4.66 -17.01
N TRP A 114 -13.72 3.80 -16.56
CA TRP A 114 -14.61 4.08 -15.46
C TRP A 114 -13.88 4.12 -14.11
N PHE A 115 -13.02 3.15 -13.83
CA PHE A 115 -12.27 3.08 -12.58
C PHE A 115 -11.44 4.35 -12.36
N ILE A 116 -10.74 4.82 -13.40
CA ILE A 116 -9.95 6.06 -13.36
C ILE A 116 -10.84 7.27 -13.01
N LYS A 117 -11.99 7.42 -13.69
CA LYS A 117 -12.93 8.54 -13.47
C LYS A 117 -13.62 8.51 -12.11
N ARG A 118 -13.90 7.31 -11.58
CA ARG A 118 -14.66 7.11 -10.35
C ARG A 118 -13.81 7.25 -9.08
N SER A 119 -12.52 6.95 -9.18
CA SER A 119 -11.63 6.84 -8.02
C SER A 119 -11.49 8.14 -7.21
N GLY A 120 -11.86 9.30 -7.77
CA GLY A 120 -11.77 10.59 -7.08
C GLY A 120 -10.33 11.00 -6.76
N TRP A 121 -9.36 10.38 -7.43
CA TRP A 121 -7.94 10.63 -7.19
C TRP A 121 -7.52 12.02 -7.67
N GLY A 122 -6.49 12.57 -7.03
CA GLY A 122 -5.92 13.87 -7.41
C GLY A 122 -5.36 13.87 -8.83
N VAL A 123 -5.16 15.07 -9.36
CA VAL A 123 -4.74 15.29 -10.76
C VAL A 123 -3.43 14.54 -11.10
N ASN A 124 -2.54 14.42 -10.11
CA ASN A 124 -1.26 13.75 -10.27
C ASN A 124 -1.39 12.22 -10.31
N GLU A 125 -2.21 11.64 -9.43
CA GLU A 125 -2.47 10.20 -9.40
C GLU A 125 -3.21 9.74 -10.67
N VAL A 126 -4.17 10.53 -11.16
CA VAL A 126 -4.90 10.24 -12.40
C VAL A 126 -3.96 10.25 -13.62
N LYS A 127 -2.96 11.15 -13.64
CA LYS A 127 -1.96 11.20 -14.71
C LYS A 127 -1.12 9.92 -14.77
N VAL A 128 -0.69 9.40 -13.61
CA VAL A 128 0.04 8.13 -13.53
C VAL A 128 -0.84 6.95 -13.93
N LEU A 129 -2.10 6.92 -13.48
CA LEU A 129 -3.00 5.82 -13.82
C LEU A 129 -3.32 5.76 -15.32
N ASN A 130 -3.48 6.93 -15.96
CA ASN A 130 -3.66 7.05 -17.40
C ASN A 130 -2.43 6.62 -18.21
N SER A 131 -1.20 6.77 -17.68
CA SER A 131 0.00 6.29 -18.38
C SER A 131 0.18 4.77 -18.27
N LEU A 132 -0.29 4.16 -17.17
CA LEU A 132 -0.24 2.71 -16.96
C LEU A 132 -1.38 1.95 -17.64
N ALA A 133 -2.54 2.59 -17.81
CA ALA A 133 -3.75 1.97 -18.37
C ALA A 133 -3.54 1.29 -19.75
N PRO A 134 -2.82 1.88 -20.72
CA PRO A 134 -2.54 1.21 -22.00
C PRO A 134 -1.69 -0.06 -21.85
N MET A 135 -0.74 -0.08 -20.91
CA MET A 135 0.11 -1.25 -20.65
C MET A 135 -0.71 -2.39 -20.04
N ALA A 136 -1.53 -2.08 -19.02
CA ALA A 136 -2.44 -3.05 -18.43
C ALA A 136 -3.45 -3.59 -19.46
N LYS A 137 -3.96 -2.73 -20.35
CA LYS A 137 -4.81 -3.13 -21.48
C LYS A 137 -4.16 -4.19 -22.35
N ARG A 138 -2.93 -3.93 -22.80
CA ARG A 138 -2.18 -4.87 -23.63
C ARG A 138 -1.91 -6.21 -22.94
N VAL A 139 -1.49 -6.19 -21.68
CA VAL A 139 -1.19 -7.42 -20.93
C VAL A 139 -2.44 -8.29 -20.82
N ILE A 140 -3.56 -7.74 -20.32
CA ILE A 140 -4.80 -8.50 -20.15
C ILE A 140 -5.35 -8.96 -21.51
N SER A 141 -5.33 -8.11 -22.55
CA SER A 141 -5.78 -8.50 -23.89
C SER A 141 -4.92 -9.65 -24.45
N THR A 142 -3.60 -9.61 -24.24
CA THR A 142 -2.69 -10.69 -24.66
C THR A 142 -3.02 -11.99 -23.93
N THR A 143 -3.27 -11.93 -22.62
CA THR A 143 -3.68 -13.10 -21.84
C THR A 143 -5.01 -13.68 -22.32
N ILE A 144 -6.03 -12.84 -22.57
CA ILE A 144 -7.33 -13.28 -23.10
C ILE A 144 -7.16 -13.99 -24.44
N VAL A 145 -6.40 -13.39 -25.36
CA VAL A 145 -6.14 -13.99 -26.68
C VAL A 145 -5.36 -15.29 -26.54
N ALA A 146 -4.33 -15.35 -25.70
CA ALA A 146 -3.57 -16.58 -25.45
C ALA A 146 -4.46 -17.71 -24.93
N MET A 147 -5.36 -17.42 -23.97
CA MET A 147 -6.33 -18.40 -23.48
C MET A 147 -7.32 -18.83 -24.58
N GLY A 148 -7.83 -17.88 -25.36
CA GLY A 148 -8.72 -18.17 -26.49
C GLY A 148 -8.07 -19.08 -27.54
N VAL A 149 -6.81 -18.81 -27.89
CA VAL A 149 -6.02 -19.64 -28.80
C VAL A 149 -5.84 -21.05 -28.26
N LEU A 150 -5.53 -21.21 -26.97
CA LEU A 150 -5.40 -22.54 -26.36
C LEU A 150 -6.72 -23.33 -26.44
N ILE A 151 -7.86 -22.72 -26.13
CA ILE A 151 -9.17 -23.38 -26.22
C ILE A 151 -9.47 -23.80 -27.67
N ILE A 152 -9.14 -22.95 -28.64
CA ILE A 152 -9.31 -23.26 -30.06
C ILE A 152 -8.42 -24.44 -30.49
N LEU A 153 -7.15 -24.44 -30.08
CA LEU A 153 -6.20 -25.51 -30.40
C LEU A 153 -6.65 -26.86 -29.81
N ASP A 154 -7.13 -26.86 -28.56
CA ASP A 154 -7.68 -28.04 -27.90
C ASP A 154 -8.89 -28.59 -28.67
N GLN A 155 -9.79 -27.70 -29.09
CA GLN A 155 -10.96 -28.07 -29.90
C GLN A 155 -10.57 -28.67 -31.26
N LEU A 156 -9.44 -28.25 -31.84
CA LEU A 156 -8.90 -28.80 -33.09
C LEU A 156 -8.14 -30.12 -32.89
N GLY A 157 -8.08 -30.65 -31.67
CA GLY A 157 -7.37 -31.89 -31.34
C GLY A 157 -5.84 -31.73 -31.27
N ILE A 158 -5.34 -30.50 -31.21
CA ILE A 158 -3.91 -30.22 -31.06
C ILE A 158 -3.56 -30.33 -29.57
N ALA A 159 -2.53 -31.10 -29.25
CA ALA A 159 -2.08 -31.28 -27.87
C ALA A 159 -1.63 -29.93 -27.26
N ILE A 160 -2.44 -29.36 -26.37
CA ILE A 160 -2.13 -28.10 -25.68
C ILE A 160 -1.25 -28.27 -24.45
N ALA A 161 -1.09 -29.49 -23.93
CA ALA A 161 -0.33 -29.75 -22.70
C ALA A 161 1.11 -29.19 -22.74
N PRO A 162 1.90 -29.32 -23.84
CA PRO A 162 3.22 -28.70 -23.93
C PRO A 162 3.18 -27.16 -23.91
N LEU A 163 2.17 -26.56 -24.55
CA LEU A 163 2.00 -25.10 -24.59
C LEU A 163 1.64 -24.56 -23.20
N VAL A 164 0.70 -25.23 -22.51
CA VAL A 164 0.30 -24.88 -21.15
C VAL A 164 1.48 -25.06 -20.19
N ALA A 165 2.26 -26.14 -20.32
CA ALA A 165 3.47 -26.34 -19.52
C ALA A 165 4.50 -25.22 -19.76
N GLY A 166 4.74 -24.84 -21.02
CA GLY A 166 5.63 -23.73 -21.37
C GLY A 166 5.17 -22.38 -20.81
N LEU A 167 3.87 -22.08 -20.91
CA LEU A 167 3.26 -20.89 -20.31
C LEU A 167 3.32 -20.91 -18.79
N GLY A 168 3.21 -22.09 -18.15
CA GLY A 168 3.38 -22.26 -16.71
C GLY A 168 4.80 -21.91 -16.25
N VAL A 169 5.82 -22.44 -16.93
CA VAL A 169 7.23 -22.13 -16.63
C VAL A 169 7.55 -20.66 -16.91
N GLY A 170 7.07 -20.11 -18.04
CA GLY A 170 7.20 -18.69 -18.35
C GLY A 170 6.50 -17.79 -17.33
N GLY A 171 5.30 -18.19 -16.87
CA GLY A 171 4.54 -17.52 -15.83
C GLY A 171 5.28 -17.51 -14.48
N LEU A 172 5.93 -18.62 -14.12
CA LEU A 172 6.77 -18.69 -12.92
C LEU A 172 7.95 -17.71 -13.02
N ALA A 173 8.62 -17.63 -14.17
CA ALA A 173 9.72 -16.69 -14.37
C ALA A 173 9.26 -15.22 -14.23
N VAL A 174 8.09 -14.88 -14.80
CA VAL A 174 7.48 -13.54 -14.63
C VAL A 174 7.10 -13.28 -13.17
N ALA A 175 6.53 -14.27 -12.47
CA ALA A 175 6.15 -14.15 -11.06
C ALA A 175 7.37 -13.88 -10.17
N LEU A 176 8.47 -14.59 -10.40
CA LEU A 176 9.74 -14.36 -9.69
C LEU A 176 10.29 -12.96 -9.97
N ALA A 177 10.24 -12.49 -11.23
CA ALA A 177 10.67 -11.14 -11.58
C ALA A 177 9.82 -10.05 -10.90
N LEU A 178 8.51 -10.29 -10.73
CA LEU A 178 7.58 -9.35 -10.10
C LEU A 178 7.46 -9.51 -8.58
N GLN A 179 8.11 -10.50 -7.98
CA GLN A 179 8.03 -10.82 -6.55
C GLN A 179 8.23 -9.58 -5.68
N SER A 180 9.28 -8.80 -5.94
CA SER A 180 9.60 -7.58 -5.18
C SER A 180 8.50 -6.52 -5.23
N THR A 181 7.76 -6.43 -6.35
CA THR A 181 6.67 -5.47 -6.51
C THR A 181 5.48 -5.88 -5.64
N PHE A 182 5.13 -7.16 -5.65
CA PHE A 182 4.06 -7.69 -4.79
C PHE A 182 4.43 -7.57 -3.31
N THR A 183 5.68 -7.87 -2.93
CA THR A 183 6.16 -7.69 -1.55
C THR A 183 5.99 -6.23 -1.08
N ASN A 184 6.35 -5.26 -1.91
CA ASN A 184 6.15 -3.84 -1.58
C ASN A 184 4.68 -3.45 -1.45
N PHE A 185 3.84 -3.95 -2.35
CA PHE A 185 2.40 -3.67 -2.34
C PHE A 185 1.75 -4.18 -1.04
N PHE A 186 2.01 -5.44 -0.67
CA PHE A 186 1.46 -6.01 0.56
C PHE A 186 2.06 -5.36 1.81
N ALA A 187 3.35 -5.01 1.81
CA ALA A 187 3.95 -4.26 2.90
C ALA A 187 3.29 -2.88 3.08
N GLY A 188 3.02 -2.17 1.98
CA GLY A 188 2.30 -0.89 2.01
C GLY A 188 0.89 -1.03 2.56
N LEU A 189 0.16 -2.05 2.13
CA LEU A 189 -1.18 -2.34 2.63
C LEU A 189 -1.17 -2.65 4.14
N ASN A 190 -0.20 -3.44 4.60
CA ASN A 190 -0.04 -3.75 6.01
C ASN A 190 0.24 -2.50 6.84
N VAL A 191 1.17 -1.63 6.41
CA VAL A 191 1.46 -0.36 7.10
C VAL A 191 0.20 0.51 7.22
N LEU A 192 -0.58 0.60 6.14
CA LEU A 192 -1.83 1.38 6.14
C LEU A 192 -2.92 0.78 7.05
N THR A 193 -2.99 -0.55 7.15
CA THR A 193 -4.05 -1.26 7.90
C THR A 193 -3.73 -1.33 9.39
N ASP A 194 -2.45 -1.55 9.74
CA ASP A 194 -1.97 -1.60 11.12
C ASP A 194 -2.05 -0.22 11.79
N GLY A 195 -1.90 0.86 11.00
CA GLY A 195 -2.08 2.23 11.48
C GLY A 195 -1.04 2.67 12.53
N SER A 196 0.05 1.91 12.65
CA SER A 196 1.21 2.16 13.51
C SER A 196 2.13 3.26 12.99
N ILE A 197 2.09 3.54 11.68
CA ILE A 197 2.74 4.69 11.03
C ILE A 197 1.71 5.40 10.17
N ARG A 198 1.50 6.69 10.42
CA ARG A 198 0.52 7.52 9.72
C ARG A 198 1.20 8.68 9.01
N THR A 199 0.51 9.22 8.02
CA THR A 199 0.93 10.49 7.40
C THR A 199 0.92 11.59 8.45
N GLY A 200 2.05 12.28 8.61
CA GLY A 200 2.25 13.30 9.62
C GLY A 200 3.11 12.85 10.81
N ASP A 201 3.29 11.54 11.02
CA ASP A 201 4.05 11.03 12.16
C ASP A 201 5.55 11.32 12.01
N PHE A 202 6.23 11.55 13.14
CA PHE A 202 7.69 11.64 13.18
C PHE A 202 8.28 10.26 13.51
N ILE A 203 9.05 9.69 12.58
CA ILE A 203 9.60 8.34 12.70
C ILE A 203 11.12 8.32 12.57
N GLU A 204 11.72 7.34 13.22
CA GLU A 204 13.12 6.97 13.10
C GLU A 204 13.23 5.50 12.72
N LEU A 205 14.06 5.21 11.73
CA LEU A 205 14.36 3.84 11.31
C LEU A 205 15.73 3.44 11.86
N GLU A 206 15.84 2.23 12.43
CA GLU A 206 17.03 1.74 13.16
C GLU A 206 18.37 1.95 12.45
N ARG A 207 18.40 1.95 11.11
CA ARG A 207 19.60 2.20 10.28
C ARG A 207 19.35 3.19 9.16
N GLY A 208 18.44 4.15 9.36
CA GLY A 208 17.87 4.89 8.25
C GLY A 208 17.60 6.36 8.53
N ALA A 209 16.58 6.85 7.83
CA ALA A 209 16.15 8.23 7.88
C ALA A 209 15.39 8.53 9.18
N ILE A 210 15.59 9.73 9.71
CA ILE A 210 14.84 10.31 10.83
C ILE A 210 14.07 11.50 10.29
N GLY A 211 12.75 11.47 10.37
CA GLY A 211 11.95 12.54 9.78
C GLY A 211 10.45 12.33 9.85
N LYS A 212 9.73 13.27 9.24
CA LYS A 212 8.26 13.31 9.21
C LYS A 212 7.72 12.58 7.98
N VAL A 213 6.75 11.69 8.17
CA VAL A 213 6.07 10.99 7.08
C VAL A 213 5.18 11.98 6.31
N GLU A 214 5.47 12.20 5.03
CA GLU A 214 4.65 13.08 4.18
C GLU A 214 3.57 12.34 3.41
N GLN A 215 3.91 11.15 2.93
CA GLN A 215 3.02 10.39 2.06
C GLN A 215 3.37 8.91 2.14
N ILE A 216 2.37 8.09 2.44
CA ILE A 216 2.45 6.64 2.28
C ILE A 216 1.83 6.29 0.92
N GLY A 217 2.67 5.91 -0.04
CA GLY A 217 2.23 5.48 -1.36
C GLY A 217 2.04 3.95 -1.43
N TRP A 218 1.56 3.46 -2.57
CA TRP A 218 1.31 2.03 -2.78
C TRP A 218 2.58 1.15 -2.78
N ARG A 219 3.74 1.73 -3.13
CA ARG A 219 5.05 1.03 -3.17
C ARG A 219 6.09 1.64 -2.22
N THR A 220 6.01 2.94 -1.98
CA THR A 220 7.02 3.69 -1.26
C THR A 220 6.39 4.71 -0.33
N THR A 221 7.03 4.94 0.80
CA THR A 221 6.73 6.02 1.74
C THR A 221 7.77 7.11 1.58
N LYS A 222 7.31 8.35 1.61
CA LYS A 222 8.13 9.55 1.53
C LYS A 222 8.27 10.17 2.92
N VAL A 223 9.51 10.34 3.37
CA VAL A 223 9.85 10.90 4.68
C VAL A 223 10.68 12.15 4.47
N ARG A 224 10.21 13.28 5.01
CA ARG A 224 10.94 14.55 5.01
C ARG A 224 11.89 14.59 6.20
N LEU A 225 13.18 14.66 5.92
CA LEU A 225 14.24 14.84 6.90
C LEU A 225 14.23 16.27 7.48
N MET A 226 14.96 16.46 8.58
CA MET A 226 15.08 17.78 9.23
C MET A 226 15.81 18.82 8.38
N ASP A 227 16.69 18.38 7.48
CA ASP A 227 17.36 19.23 6.49
C ASP A 227 16.47 19.54 5.26
N ASN A 228 15.18 19.22 5.34
CA ASN A 228 14.16 19.42 4.32
C ASN A 228 14.33 18.55 3.05
N ASN A 229 15.20 17.55 3.08
CA ASN A 229 15.33 16.56 2.01
C ASN A 229 14.25 15.47 2.09
N MET A 230 13.88 14.90 0.94
CA MET A 230 12.88 13.84 0.85
C MET A 230 13.55 12.49 0.65
N VAL A 231 13.39 11.59 1.62
CA VAL A 231 13.83 10.19 1.51
C VAL A 231 12.66 9.34 1.02
N ILE A 232 12.89 8.56 -0.03
CA ILE A 232 11.90 7.65 -0.61
C ILE A 232 12.25 6.22 -0.17
N ILE A 233 11.43 5.66 0.71
CA ILE A 233 11.68 4.36 1.33
C ILE A 233 10.72 3.33 0.72
N PRO A 234 11.20 2.19 0.20
CA PRO A 234 10.34 1.08 -0.19
C PRO A 234 9.51 0.56 0.99
N ASN A 235 8.23 0.30 0.79
CA ASN A 235 7.33 -0.09 1.89
C ASN A 235 7.79 -1.40 2.56
N TYR A 236 8.39 -2.33 1.82
CA TYR A 236 8.92 -3.56 2.43
C TYR A 236 10.00 -3.29 3.48
N ARG A 237 10.82 -2.26 3.29
CA ARG A 237 11.85 -1.87 4.27
C ARG A 237 11.23 -1.25 5.53
N LEU A 238 10.07 -0.60 5.42
CA LEU A 238 9.35 -0.11 6.59
C LEU A 238 8.69 -1.24 7.38
N ALA A 239 8.17 -2.24 6.67
CA ALA A 239 7.54 -3.39 7.31
C ALA A 239 8.55 -4.38 7.94
N GLU A 240 9.77 -4.44 7.41
CA GLU A 240 10.81 -5.39 7.85
C GLU A 240 11.70 -4.83 8.97
N ASN A 241 11.98 -3.53 8.97
CA ASN A 241 12.89 -2.92 9.95
C ASN A 241 12.15 -2.43 11.21
N VAL A 242 12.87 -2.37 12.32
CA VAL A 242 12.38 -1.71 13.54
C VAL A 242 12.28 -0.21 13.27
N ALA A 243 11.11 0.35 13.57
CA ALA A 243 10.83 1.77 13.49
C ALA A 243 10.37 2.30 14.86
N THR A 244 10.90 3.44 15.25
CA THR A 244 10.43 4.20 16.41
C THR A 244 9.51 5.29 15.91
N ASN A 245 8.26 5.28 16.36
CA ASN A 245 7.30 6.35 16.09
C ASN A 245 7.21 7.26 17.31
N TYR A 246 7.65 8.50 17.16
CA TYR A 246 7.63 9.51 18.23
C TYR A 246 6.26 10.21 18.38
N SER A 247 5.34 9.96 17.45
CA SER A 247 3.99 10.52 17.42
C SER A 247 2.90 9.54 17.88
N PHE A 248 3.25 8.29 18.17
CA PHE A 248 2.31 7.23 18.52
C PHE A 248 2.68 6.55 19.85
N PRO A 249 1.71 6.24 20.75
CA PRO A 249 0.27 6.46 20.64
C PRO A 249 -0.18 7.89 20.95
N LYS A 250 0.72 8.73 21.46
CA LYS A 250 0.49 10.16 21.71
C LYS A 250 1.69 10.95 21.19
N ASP A 251 1.43 12.17 20.75
CA ASP A 251 2.45 13.19 20.48
C ASP A 251 3.02 13.71 21.81
N GLU A 252 3.71 12.84 22.55
CA GLU A 252 4.35 13.12 23.83
C GLU A 252 5.65 12.33 23.94
N MET A 253 6.78 13.01 24.16
CA MET A 253 8.08 12.37 24.33
C MET A 253 8.78 12.84 25.60
N SER A 254 9.47 11.90 26.26
CA SER A 254 10.36 12.24 27.37
C SER A 254 11.62 12.93 26.87
N VAL A 255 11.99 14.02 27.54
CA VAL A 255 13.23 14.76 27.29
C VAL A 255 14.16 14.50 28.46
N TYR A 256 15.21 13.72 28.22
CA TYR A 256 16.23 13.39 29.21
C TYR A 256 17.38 14.39 29.12
N ILE A 257 17.70 15.02 30.25
CA ILE A 257 18.78 16.01 30.35
C ILE A 257 19.69 15.58 31.48
N GLN A 258 20.95 15.34 31.16
CA GLN A 258 21.97 15.02 32.17
C GLN A 258 22.58 16.33 32.67
N VAL A 259 22.62 16.49 33.98
CA VAL A 259 23.19 17.65 34.68
C VAL A 259 24.14 17.12 35.77
N GLY A 260 25.12 17.93 36.16
CA GLY A 260 26.03 17.63 37.26
C GLY A 260 26.17 18.83 38.20
N VAL A 261 26.37 18.54 39.49
CA VAL A 261 26.64 19.54 40.54
C VAL A 261 27.87 19.16 41.36
N ALA A 262 28.52 20.14 41.97
CA ALA A 262 29.67 19.91 42.83
C ALA A 262 29.33 19.01 44.03
N TYR A 263 30.31 18.21 44.48
CA TYR A 263 30.18 17.36 45.68
C TYR A 263 29.88 18.13 46.96
N SER A 264 30.22 19.42 47.00
CA SER A 264 29.91 20.34 48.09
C SER A 264 28.46 20.83 48.11
N SER A 265 27.67 20.55 47.05
CA SER A 265 26.29 21.02 46.93
C SER A 265 25.33 20.19 47.79
N SER A 266 24.32 20.85 48.36
CA SER A 266 23.21 20.19 49.05
C SER A 266 22.28 19.51 48.03
N LEU A 267 22.19 18.18 48.06
CA LEU A 267 21.42 17.42 47.07
C LEU A 267 19.92 17.65 47.19
N GLU A 268 19.39 17.82 48.40
CA GLU A 268 17.98 18.13 48.64
C GLU A 268 17.63 19.51 48.07
N GLU A 269 18.54 20.48 48.17
CA GLU A 269 18.35 21.83 47.64
C GLU A 269 18.42 21.85 46.12
N VAL A 270 19.41 21.16 45.54
CA VAL A 270 19.55 20.97 44.09
C VAL A 270 18.30 20.32 43.51
N GLU A 271 17.79 19.25 44.13
CA GLU A 271 16.58 18.57 43.68
C GLU A 271 15.37 19.51 43.69
N ARG A 272 15.13 20.19 44.82
CA ARG A 272 14.01 21.13 44.96
C ARG A 272 14.04 22.23 43.90
N ILE A 273 15.19 22.89 43.74
CA ILE A 273 15.34 24.01 42.79
C ILE A 273 15.20 23.52 41.35
N THR A 274 15.77 22.36 41.02
CA THR A 274 15.67 21.78 39.69
C THR A 274 14.22 21.45 39.34
N LEU A 275 13.45 20.91 40.28
CA LEU A 275 12.02 20.63 40.10
C LEU A 275 11.21 21.93 39.92
N GLU A 276 11.50 22.98 40.68
CA GLU A 276 10.87 24.31 40.52
C GLU A 276 11.13 24.88 39.12
N VAL A 277 12.39 24.87 38.66
CA VAL A 277 12.77 25.31 37.32
C VAL A 277 12.09 24.46 36.25
N SER A 278 12.10 23.13 36.43
CA SER A 278 11.46 22.19 35.51
C SER A 278 9.98 22.49 35.33
N ARG A 279 9.24 22.68 36.43
CA ARG A 279 7.80 23.03 36.38
C ARG A 279 7.57 24.36 35.68
N LYS A 280 8.39 25.38 35.97
CA LYS A 280 8.32 26.69 35.30
C LYS A 280 8.52 26.53 33.79
N VAL A 281 9.57 25.83 33.37
CA VAL A 281 9.90 25.62 31.95
C VAL A 281 8.79 24.86 31.24
N LEU A 282 8.18 23.85 31.88
CA LEU A 282 7.06 23.10 31.32
C LEU A 282 5.79 23.95 31.15
N GLN A 283 5.59 24.98 31.97
CA GLN A 283 4.47 25.91 31.86
C GLN A 283 4.70 27.00 30.81
N GLU A 284 5.93 27.51 30.71
CA GLU A 284 6.25 28.68 29.88
C GLU A 284 6.70 28.32 28.46
N THR A 285 7.27 27.13 28.24
CA THR A 285 7.85 26.76 26.94
C THR A 285 6.79 26.23 25.97
N PRO A 286 6.62 26.85 24.78
CA PRO A 286 5.76 26.30 23.75
C PRO A 286 6.19 24.89 23.36
N GLY A 287 5.23 23.96 23.29
CA GLY A 287 5.53 22.56 22.98
C GLY A 287 5.89 21.69 24.17
N ALA A 288 6.02 22.24 25.38
CA ALA A 288 6.10 21.44 26.60
C ALA A 288 4.73 20.85 27.00
N ILE A 289 4.76 19.77 27.78
CA ILE A 289 3.57 19.19 28.42
C ILE A 289 3.46 19.73 29.84
N SER A 290 2.60 20.73 30.03
CA SER A 290 2.49 21.51 31.27
C SER A 290 1.93 20.75 32.47
N ASN A 291 1.21 19.65 32.25
CA ASN A 291 0.66 18.78 33.30
C ASN A 291 1.57 17.58 33.64
N PHE A 292 2.76 17.48 33.05
CA PHE A 292 3.72 16.45 33.38
C PHE A 292 4.47 16.81 34.67
N GLU A 293 4.58 15.88 35.61
CA GLU A 293 5.39 16.08 36.81
C GLU A 293 6.86 15.74 36.49
N PRO A 294 7.77 16.71 36.54
CA PRO A 294 9.18 16.46 36.28
C PRO A 294 9.79 15.62 37.41
N SER A 295 10.88 14.93 37.10
CA SER A 295 11.60 14.14 38.10
C SER A 295 13.11 14.29 37.96
N VAL A 296 13.80 14.16 39.10
CA VAL A 296 15.25 14.28 39.23
C VAL A 296 15.79 12.99 39.84
N TRP A 297 16.81 12.41 39.24
CA TRP A 297 17.37 11.12 39.65
C TRP A 297 18.89 11.20 39.66
N TYR A 298 19.50 11.21 40.85
CA TYR A 298 20.94 11.07 40.99
C TYR A 298 21.39 9.69 40.50
N THR A 299 22.46 9.66 39.71
CA THR A 299 22.88 8.45 38.98
C THR A 299 24.27 7.99 39.33
N ASN A 300 25.26 8.88 39.26
CA ASN A 300 26.65 8.50 39.37
C ASN A 300 27.49 9.57 40.07
N PHE A 301 28.53 9.12 40.76
CA PHE A 301 29.62 9.94 41.24
C PHE A 301 30.66 10.07 40.12
N GLY A 302 30.66 11.21 39.42
CA GLY A 302 31.60 11.54 38.34
C GLY A 302 32.94 12.08 38.86
N GLU A 303 33.88 12.34 37.95
CA GLU A 303 35.24 12.79 38.31
C GLU A 303 35.26 14.12 39.10
N SER A 304 34.32 15.02 38.83
CA SER A 304 34.22 16.32 39.51
C SER A 304 32.78 16.70 39.89
N ASN A 305 31.80 15.86 39.56
CA ASN A 305 30.37 16.14 39.75
C ASN A 305 29.61 14.94 40.29
N ILE A 306 28.50 15.21 40.96
CA ILE A 306 27.41 14.24 41.16
C ILE A 306 26.45 14.41 39.99
N ASP A 307 26.35 13.38 39.15
CA ASP A 307 25.55 13.38 37.92
C ASP A 307 24.12 12.94 38.19
N PHE A 308 23.15 13.62 37.58
CA PHE A 308 21.74 13.29 37.68
C PHE A 308 20.98 13.50 36.37
N TRP A 309 19.89 12.76 36.21
CA TRP A 309 18.93 12.97 35.13
C TRP A 309 17.81 13.88 35.59
N VAL A 310 17.45 14.80 34.71
CA VAL A 310 16.19 15.54 34.76
C VAL A 310 15.31 15.04 33.62
N VAL A 311 14.09 14.62 33.96
CA VAL A 311 13.11 14.15 32.99
C VAL A 311 12.02 15.20 32.84
N LEU A 312 11.91 15.73 31.61
CA LEU A 312 10.84 16.63 31.17
C LEU A 312 10.00 15.94 30.09
N ARG A 313 8.94 16.60 29.62
CA ARG A 313 8.10 16.09 28.53
C ARG A 313 7.73 17.16 27.51
N ALA A 314 7.81 16.80 26.23
CA ALA A 314 7.51 17.67 25.09
C ALA A 314 6.48 17.00 24.16
N LYS A 315 5.78 17.81 23.36
CA LYS A 315 4.74 17.40 22.39
C LYS A 315 5.28 16.70 21.14
N GLY A 316 6.59 16.64 20.95
CA GLY A 316 7.16 16.07 19.74
C GLY A 316 8.66 16.22 19.66
N TYR A 317 9.24 15.56 18.66
CA TYR A 317 10.68 15.54 18.45
C TYR A 317 11.26 16.94 18.25
N GLY A 318 10.62 17.81 17.48
CA GLY A 318 11.09 19.18 17.26
C GLY A 318 11.02 20.04 18.53
N GLU A 319 9.89 19.98 19.24
CA GLU A 319 9.64 20.74 20.47
C GLU A 319 10.60 20.36 21.60
N SER A 320 11.05 19.10 21.62
CA SER A 320 12.02 18.62 22.62
C SER A 320 13.29 19.45 22.68
N TRP A 321 13.77 19.96 21.54
CA TRP A 321 14.97 20.80 21.45
C TRP A 321 14.74 22.15 22.12
N LEU A 322 13.56 22.74 21.93
CA LEU A 322 13.21 24.02 22.54
C LEU A 322 13.04 23.90 24.06
N VAL A 323 12.38 22.82 24.52
CA VAL A 323 12.26 22.51 25.96
C VAL A 323 13.63 22.33 26.60
N LYS A 324 14.51 21.54 25.97
CA LYS A 324 15.89 21.36 26.43
C LYS A 324 16.67 22.67 26.46
N HIS A 325 16.56 23.47 25.41
CA HIS A 325 17.23 24.77 25.31
C HIS A 325 16.81 25.74 26.42
N ASN A 326 15.50 25.89 26.66
CA ASN A 326 15.00 26.78 27.69
C ASN A 326 15.31 26.28 29.10
N PHE A 327 15.21 24.96 29.32
CA PHE A 327 15.57 24.35 30.60
C PHE A 327 17.02 24.63 30.97
N ILE A 328 17.97 24.40 30.06
CA ILE A 328 19.39 24.60 30.35
C ILE A 328 19.68 26.06 30.73
N LYS A 329 19.10 27.03 30.02
CA LYS A 329 19.29 28.45 30.34
C LYS A 329 18.71 28.81 31.71
N GLU A 330 17.46 28.45 31.97
CA GLU A 330 16.78 28.80 33.23
C GLU A 330 17.43 28.11 34.42
N LEU A 331 17.88 26.86 34.26
CA LEU A 331 18.57 26.12 35.33
C LEU A 331 19.89 26.79 35.69
N LEU A 332 20.71 27.14 34.68
CA LEU A 332 21.98 27.83 34.90
C LEU A 332 21.76 29.18 35.60
N ASP A 333 20.81 29.98 35.13
CA ASP A 333 20.48 31.27 35.74
C ASP A 333 19.99 31.11 37.18
N ARG A 334 19.20 30.06 37.47
CA ARG A 334 18.70 29.78 38.82
C ARG A 334 19.82 29.32 39.75
N TYR A 335 20.68 28.42 39.30
CA TYR A 335 21.79 27.91 40.10
C TYR A 335 22.79 29.02 40.43
N ASN A 336 23.09 29.91 39.49
CA ASN A 336 23.94 31.08 39.74
C ASN A 336 23.36 32.00 40.83
N LYS A 337 22.04 32.17 40.89
CA LYS A 337 21.38 32.99 41.93
C LYS A 337 21.41 32.34 43.32
N GLU A 338 21.36 31.01 43.36
CA GLU A 338 21.35 30.21 44.60
C GLU A 338 22.75 29.73 45.01
N ASN A 339 23.81 30.16 44.29
CA ASN A 339 25.19 29.75 44.50
C ASN A 339 25.41 28.22 44.44
N ILE A 340 24.62 27.53 43.60
CA ILE A 340 24.84 26.12 43.29
C ILE A 340 25.90 26.02 42.19
N GLU A 341 27.02 25.39 42.50
CA GLU A 341 28.13 25.24 41.58
C GLU A 341 27.92 24.04 40.64
N ILE A 342 27.88 24.31 39.34
CA ILE A 342 28.04 23.29 38.29
C ILE A 342 29.53 23.15 38.04
N SER A 343 30.15 22.09 38.56
CA SER A 343 31.61 21.98 38.41
C SER A 343 31.99 21.71 36.96
N PHE A 344 33.00 22.43 36.52
CA PHE A 344 33.78 22.09 35.36
C PHE A 344 34.85 21.07 35.77
N PRO A 345 35.39 20.26 34.83
CA PRO A 345 36.45 19.32 35.15
C PRO A 345 37.62 20.01 35.86
N ALA A 346 37.85 19.69 37.13
CA ALA A 346 38.89 20.28 37.96
C ALA A 346 39.90 19.19 38.36
N ARG A 347 41.19 19.48 38.20
CA ARG A 347 42.27 18.56 38.59
C ARG A 347 43.11 19.17 39.70
N ASN A 348 43.23 18.44 40.80
CA ASN A 348 44.18 18.77 41.86
C ASN A 348 45.57 18.29 41.45
N ILE A 349 46.52 19.22 41.27
CA ILE A 349 47.92 18.92 40.97
C ILE A 349 48.69 18.90 42.29
N PHE A 350 49.03 17.71 42.77
CA PHE A 350 49.95 17.56 43.89
C PHE A 350 51.39 17.64 43.37
N LEU A 351 52.03 18.78 43.57
CA LEU A 351 53.47 18.94 43.33
C LEU A 351 54.23 18.28 44.48
N ARG A 352 54.85 17.12 44.21
CA ARG A 352 55.73 16.45 45.17
C ARG A 352 56.99 17.30 45.34
N ASN A 353 57.11 18.04 46.45
CA ASN A 353 58.37 18.67 46.83
C ASN A 353 59.42 17.58 47.07
N ALA A 354 60.36 17.44 46.15
CA ALA A 354 61.55 16.62 46.32
C ALA A 354 62.50 17.35 47.28
N GLY A 355 62.23 17.27 48.58
CA GLY A 355 63.03 17.96 49.60
C GLY A 355 62.92 17.44 51.03
N GLU A 356 61.92 16.62 51.37
CA GLU A 356 61.81 16.08 52.73
C GLU A 356 61.86 14.55 52.71
N THR A 357 63.00 14.05 53.18
CA THR A 357 63.32 12.66 53.48
C THR A 357 62.26 12.10 54.43
N THR A 358 61.51 11.12 53.96
CA THR A 358 60.51 10.40 54.73
C THR A 358 61.17 9.57 55.82
N VAL A 359 60.96 9.94 57.09
CA VAL A 359 61.05 8.99 58.20
C VAL A 359 59.75 8.18 58.16
N SER A 360 59.86 6.89 57.86
CA SER A 360 58.76 5.93 57.93
C SER A 360 58.33 5.73 59.38
N PRO A 361 57.05 5.87 59.75
CA PRO A 361 56.51 5.19 60.91
C PRO A 361 55.92 3.84 60.48
N GLU A 362 56.21 2.83 61.29
CA GLU A 362 55.70 1.47 61.17
C GLU A 362 54.17 1.39 61.33
N ILE A 363 53.68 0.32 60.71
CA ILE A 363 52.32 -0.20 60.60
C ILE A 363 51.66 -0.38 61.97
N VAL A 364 50.41 0.08 62.11
CA VAL A 364 49.29 -0.68 62.71
C VAL A 364 48.02 -0.42 61.91
#